data_AF-A0A6A8AGG2-F1
#
_entry.id   AF-A0A6A8AGG2-F1
#
_cell.length_a   1.000
_cell.length_b   1.000
_cell.length_c   1.000
_cell.angle_alpha   90.00
_cell.angle_beta   90.00
_cell.angle_gamma   90.00
#
_symmetry.space_group_name_H-M   'P 1'
#
loop_
_entity.id
_entity.type
_entity.pdbx_description
1 polymer ?
#
loop_
_entity_poly.entity_id
_entity_poly.type
_entity_poly.pdbx_seq_one_letter_code
_entity_poly.pdbx_strand_id
1 'polypeptide(L)'
;MTTLFAYEISPISNPDRLYFTATLDECRTAARQQRSELRSDPEYGDVDPMPIYRVDMEIPDTQTLLNGLNNNDDLTNAIIIDRKLVETVRD
;
A
#
# COMPACT_ATOMS: atom_id res chain seq x y z
N MET A 1 5.90 -13.88 -10.74
CA MET A 1 4.90 -13.44 -9.75
C MET A 1 5.56 -13.34 -8.38
N THR A 2 5.46 -12.18 -7.74
CA THR A 2 6.07 -11.86 -6.46
C THR A 2 4.97 -11.38 -5.52
N THR A 3 4.91 -11.90 -4.30
CA THR A 3 3.95 -11.47 -3.29
C THR A 3 4.63 -10.49 -2.34
N LEU A 4 4.00 -9.32 -2.14
CA LEU A 4 4.38 -8.32 -1.14
C LEU A 4 3.19 -8.04 -0.21
N PHE A 5 3.45 -7.24 0.83
CA PHE A 5 2.43 -6.74 1.74
C PHE A 5 2.44 -5.23 1.78
N ALA A 6 1.26 -4.61 1.82
CA ALA A 6 1.15 -3.16 1.85
C ALA A 6 0.04 -2.65 2.76
N TYR A 7 0.22 -1.46 3.35
CA TYR A 7 -0.83 -0.77 4.10
C TYR A 7 -1.17 0.59 3.49
N GLU A 8 -2.40 1.05 3.69
CA GLU A 8 -2.83 2.40 3.29
C GLU A 8 -2.34 3.45 4.30
N ILE A 9 -1.54 4.41 3.83
CA ILE A 9 -0.94 5.44 4.69
C ILE A 9 -1.99 6.41 5.22
N SER A 10 -2.99 6.75 4.39
CA SER A 10 -4.17 7.49 4.81
C SER A 10 -5.39 6.96 4.07
N PRO A 11 -6.17 6.07 4.70
CA PRO A 11 -7.31 5.39 4.06
C PRO A 11 -8.35 6.36 3.49
N ILE A 12 -8.47 7.56 4.07
CA ILE A 12 -9.49 8.56 3.69
C ILE A 12 -8.94 9.63 2.75
N SER A 13 -7.76 10.18 3.04
CA SER A 13 -7.25 11.32 2.26
C SER A 13 -6.54 10.91 0.97
N ASN A 14 -5.96 9.69 0.94
CA ASN A 14 -5.25 9.18 -0.22
C ASN A 14 -5.23 7.64 -0.23
N PRO A 15 -6.37 6.99 -0.52
CA PRO A 15 -6.53 5.53 -0.45
C PRO A 15 -5.60 4.79 -1.42
N ASP A 16 -5.12 5.46 -2.47
CA ASP A 16 -4.23 4.87 -3.47
C ASP A 16 -2.77 4.81 -3.00
N ARG A 17 -2.44 5.53 -1.90
CA ARG A 17 -1.07 5.58 -1.38
C ARG A 17 -0.79 4.40 -0.46
N LEU A 18 -0.20 3.36 -1.06
CA LEU A 18 0.25 2.15 -0.40
C LEU A 18 1.73 2.22 -0.01
N TYR A 19 2.06 1.74 1.18
CA TYR A 19 3.43 1.46 1.61
C TYR A 19 3.71 -0.04 1.53
N PHE A 20 4.72 -0.47 0.74
CA PHE A 20 5.02 -1.88 0.48
C PHE A 20 6.19 -2.41 1.31
N THR A 21 6.12 -3.68 1.67
CA THR A 21 7.14 -4.44 2.42
C THR A 21 7.21 -5.89 1.92
N ALA A 22 8.32 -6.57 2.18
CA ALA A 22 8.53 -7.95 1.75
C ALA A 22 7.73 -8.96 2.59
N THR A 23 7.52 -8.67 3.88
CA THR A 23 6.85 -9.59 4.81
C THR A 23 5.68 -8.93 5.53
N LEU A 24 4.70 -9.74 5.94
CA LEU A 24 3.55 -9.25 6.70
C LEU A 24 3.97 -8.62 8.04
N ASP A 25 5.00 -9.16 8.69
CA ASP A 25 5.46 -8.68 9.99
C ASP A 25 6.12 -7.29 9.91
N GLU A 26 6.93 -7.07 8.87
CA GLU A 26 7.48 -5.75 8.54
C GLU A 26 6.36 -4.75 8.24
N CYS A 27 5.36 -5.16 7.42
CA CYS A 27 4.22 -4.33 7.09
C CYS A 27 3.45 -3.88 8.33
N ARG A 28 3.20 -4.85 9.24
CA ARG A 28 2.45 -4.64 10.48
C ARG A 28 3.23 -3.73 11.44
N THR A 29 4.54 -3.91 11.53
CA THR A 29 5.42 -3.07 12.35
C THR A 29 5.44 -1.64 11.81
N ALA A 30 5.64 -1.45 10.50
CA ALA A 30 5.63 -0.14 9.87
C ALA A 30 4.28 0.58 10.01
N ALA A 31 3.16 -0.14 9.80
CA ALA A 31 1.82 0.42 9.98
C ALA A 31 1.58 0.90 11.41
N ARG A 32 1.99 0.12 12.42
CA ARG A 32 1.88 0.51 13.84
C ARG A 32 2.74 1.74 14.17
N GLN A 33 3.96 1.79 13.64
CA GLN A 33 4.83 2.95 13.82
C GLN A 33 4.21 4.20 13.20
N GLN A 34 3.75 4.12 11.94
CA GLN A 34 3.07 5.24 11.27
C GLN A 34 1.86 5.71 12.08
N ARG A 35 1.00 4.80 12.58
CA ARG A 35 -0.12 5.18 13.46
C ARG A 35 0.35 5.93 14.71
N SER A 36 1.42 5.47 15.35
CA SER A 36 1.97 6.11 16.55
C SER A 36 2.47 7.52 16.26
N GLU A 37 3.12 7.73 15.11
CA GLU A 37 3.58 9.04 14.66
C GLU A 37 2.39 9.97 14.40
N LEU A 38 1.38 9.50 13.67
CA LEU A 38 0.17 10.27 13.37
C LEU A 38 -0.63 10.66 14.62
N ARG A 39 -0.69 9.79 15.63
CA ARG A 39 -1.33 10.13 16.92
C ARG A 39 -0.58 11.18 17.71
N SER A 40 0.74 11.22 17.53
CA SER A 40 1.58 12.16 18.26
C SER A 40 1.47 13.57 17.67
N ASP A 41 0.91 13.70 16.47
CA ASP A 41 0.62 14.97 15.81
C ASP A 41 -0.74 15.54 16.29
N PRO A 42 -0.74 16.66 17.04
CA PRO A 42 -1.97 17.28 17.53
C PRO A 42 -2.90 17.82 16.43
N GLU A 43 -2.37 18.06 15.22
CA GLU A 43 -3.13 18.62 14.10
C GLU A 43 -3.72 17.54 13.19
N TYR A 44 -3.28 16.29 13.32
CA TYR A 44 -3.71 15.19 12.46
C TYR A 44 -5.14 14.72 12.75
N GLY A 45 -5.55 14.76 14.03
CA GLY A 45 -6.86 14.29 14.48
C GLY A 45 -6.90 12.78 14.75
N ASP A 46 -8.06 12.17 14.53
CA ASP A 46 -8.29 10.75 14.81
C ASP A 46 -7.59 9.85 13.77
N VAL A 47 -6.86 8.83 14.25
CA VAL A 47 -6.13 7.89 13.37
C VAL A 47 -6.99 6.67 13.05
N ASP A 48 -7.61 6.70 11.88
CA ASP A 48 -8.44 5.62 11.36
C ASP A 48 -7.69 4.29 11.24
N PRO A 49 -8.38 3.14 11.39
CA PRO A 49 -7.81 1.81 11.15
C PRO A 49 -7.06 1.71 9.82
N MET A 50 -5.86 1.14 9.84
CA MET A 50 -5.06 0.98 8.62
C MET A 50 -5.19 -0.45 8.08
N PRO A 51 -5.83 -0.65 6.93
CA PRO A 51 -5.91 -1.96 6.30
C PRO A 51 -4.53 -2.39 5.75
N ILE A 52 -4.20 -3.67 5.93
CA ILE A 52 -3.05 -4.34 5.31
C ILE A 52 -3.55 -5.31 4.24
N TYR A 53 -2.91 -5.25 3.08
CA TYR A 53 -3.18 -6.06 1.92
C TYR A 53 -2.01 -6.99 1.64
N ARG A 54 -2.33 -8.21 1.22
CA ARG A 54 -1.42 -9.02 0.42
C ARG A 54 -1.59 -8.60 -1.03
N VAL A 55 -0.47 -8.32 -1.69
CA VAL A 55 -0.44 -7.85 -3.07
C VAL A 55 0.38 -8.82 -3.89
N ASP A 56 -0.26 -9.47 -4.86
CA ASP A 56 0.43 -10.32 -5.83
C ASP A 56 0.77 -9.46 -7.06
N MET A 57 2.06 -9.44 -7.39
CA MET A 57 2.63 -8.58 -8.43
C MET A 57 3.29 -9.39 -9.53
N GLU A 58 3.31 -8.83 -10.73
CA GLU A 58 4.08 -9.34 -11.86
C GLU A 58 4.84 -8.21 -12.54
N ILE A 59 5.99 -8.56 -13.10
CA ILE A 59 6.76 -7.61 -13.89
C ILE A 59 6.02 -7.46 -15.23
N PRO A 60 5.52 -6.27 -15.57
CA PRO A 60 4.85 -6.05 -16.83
C PRO A 60 5.79 -6.32 -18.00
N ASP A 61 5.25 -6.85 -19.09
CA ASP A 61 6.00 -7.02 -20.33
C ASP A 61 6.38 -5.67 -20.96
N THR A 62 7.29 -5.72 -21.94
CA THR A 62 7.78 -4.52 -22.65
C THR A 62 6.65 -3.71 -23.27
N GLN A 63 5.58 -4.35 -23.74
CA GLN A 63 4.48 -3.65 -24.41
C GLN A 63 3.63 -2.88 -23.40
N THR A 64 3.34 -3.49 -22.26
CA THR A 64 2.62 -2.91 -21.13
C THR A 64 3.39 -1.74 -20.53
N LEU A 65 4.71 -1.89 -20.37
CA LEU A 65 5.60 -0.80 -19.95
C LEU A 65 5.58 0.38 -20.93
N LEU A 66 5.72 0.10 -22.23
CA LEU A 66 5.69 1.15 -23.26
C LEU A 66 4.36 1.90 -23.26
N ASN A 67 3.24 1.19 -23.07
CA ASN A 67 1.93 1.82 -22.99
C ASN A 67 1.82 2.73 -21.77
N GLY A 68 2.15 2.24 -20.57
CA GLY A 68 2.01 3.05 -19.36
C GLY A 68 2.94 4.27 -19.34
N LEU A 69 4.19 4.10 -19.79
CA LEU A 69 5.17 5.19 -19.85
C LEU A 69 4.81 6.28 -20.87
N ASN A 70 4.24 5.91 -22.03
CA ASN A 70 3.91 6.88 -23.07
C ASN A 70 2.53 7.52 -22.87
N ASN A 71 1.62 6.89 -22.12
CA ASN A 71 0.27 7.43 -21.86
C ASN A 71 0.14 8.11 -20.49
N ASN A 72 1.23 8.19 -19.71
CA ASN A 72 1.24 8.76 -18.35
C ASN A 72 0.26 8.04 -17.40
N ASP A 73 0.05 6.75 -17.63
CA ASP A 73 -0.79 5.91 -16.77
C ASP A 73 -0.01 5.52 -15.51
N ASP A 74 -0.72 5.33 -14.41
CA ASP A 74 -0.13 4.77 -13.19
C ASP A 74 0.26 3.31 -13.42
N LEU A 75 1.56 3.05 -13.58
CA LEU A 75 2.14 1.72 -13.75
C LEU A 75 1.87 0.79 -12.55
N THR A 76 1.43 1.31 -11.41
CA THR A 76 1.04 0.50 -10.25
C THR A 76 -0.05 -0.50 -10.64
N ASN A 77 -1.03 -0.09 -11.46
CA ASN A 77 -2.08 -0.98 -11.96
C ASN A 77 -1.57 -2.02 -12.97
N ALA A 78 -0.46 -1.74 -13.65
CA ALA A 78 0.18 -2.70 -14.56
C ALA A 78 1.03 -3.74 -13.82
N ILE A 79 1.41 -3.47 -12.57
CA ILE A 79 2.27 -4.33 -11.75
C ILE A 79 1.44 -5.16 -10.76
N ILE A 80 0.39 -4.57 -10.17
CA ILE A 80 -0.48 -5.23 -9.19
C ILE A 80 -1.52 -6.07 -9.92
N ILE A 81 -1.45 -7.40 -9.77
CA ILE A 81 -2.44 -8.33 -10.34
C ILE A 81 -3.61 -8.53 -9.40
N ASP A 82 -3.32 -8.74 -8.12
CA ASP A 82 -4.32 -8.99 -7.09
C ASP A 82 -3.98 -8.23 -5.81
N ARG A 83 -5.02 -7.71 -5.17
CA ARG A 83 -4.93 -6.99 -3.90
C ARG A 83 -5.99 -7.55 -2.96
N LYS A 84 -5.56 -8.29 -1.95
CA LYS A 84 -6.43 -8.93 -0.98
C LYS A 84 -6.22 -8.36 0.41
N LEU A 85 -7.29 -7.86 1.03
CA LEU A 85 -7.26 -7.46 2.44
C LEU A 85 -6.95 -8.69 3.30
N VAL A 86 -5.90 -8.60 4.11
CA VAL A 86 -5.48 -9.71 5.00
C VAL A 86 -5.59 -9.36 6.47
N GLU A 87 -5.45 -8.08 6.81
CA GLU A 87 -5.51 -7.62 8.19
C GLU A 87 -5.97 -6.18 8.25
N THR A 88 -6.42 -5.73 9.42
CA THR A 88 -6.61 -4.31 9.69
C THR A 88 -5.91 -4.00 11.00
N VAL A 89 -4.93 -3.11 10.93
CA VAL A 89 -4.22 -2.65 12.12
C VAL A 89 -5.12 -1.65 12.82
N ARG A 90 -5.58 -2.11 13.99
CA ARG A 90 -6.27 -1.37 15.02
C ARG A 90 -5.49 -1.57 16.30
N ASP A 91 -5.79 -0.75 17.29
CA ASP A 91 -5.22 -0.87 18.62
C ASP A 91 -5.95 -1.95 19.41
#